data_AF-A0A069EXU3-F1
#
_entry.id   AF-A0A069EXU3-F1
#
_cell.length_a   1.000
_cell.length_b   1.000
_cell.length_c   1.000
_cell.angle_alpha   90.00
_cell.angle_beta   90.00
_cell.angle_gamma   90.00
#
_symmetry.space_group_name_H-M   'P 1'
#
loop_
_entity.id
_entity.type
_entity.pdbx_description
1 polymer ?
#
loop_
_entity_poly.entity_id
_entity_poly.type
_entity_poly.pdbx_seq_one_letter_code
_entity_poly.pdbx_strand_id
1 'polypeptide(L)' 'MNMLENYIVEVHDVETYNAEWTKEDWAKDKTWVEVDHTTNCYGSKTRSKRVYELNDWEATLKQGYYWA' A
#
# COMPACT_ATOMS: atom_id res chain seq x y z
N MET A 1 15.05 -5.65 -13.89
CA MET A 1 13.65 -5.91 -13.51
C MET A 1 12.82 -4.77 -14.04
N ASN A 2 11.71 -5.07 -14.72
CA ASN A 2 10.77 -4.05 -15.18
C ASN A 2 9.80 -3.75 -14.04
N MET A 3 9.50 -2.48 -13.79
CA MET A 3 8.44 -2.11 -12.86
C MET A 3 7.10 -2.56 -13.46
N LEU A 4 6.29 -3.24 -12.67
CA LEU A 4 4.98 -3.74 -13.09
C LEU A 4 3.88 -2.86 -12.48
N GLU A 5 2.89 -2.50 -13.30
CA GLU A 5 1.70 -1.79 -12.83
C GLU A 5 0.77 -2.77 -12.11
N ASN A 6 0.64 -2.58 -10.80
CA ASN A 6 -0.25 -3.36 -9.97
C ASN A 6 -1.53 -2.56 -9.75
N TYR A 7 -2.53 -2.83 -10.58
CA TYR A 7 -3.83 -2.15 -10.53
C TYR A 7 -4.61 -2.62 -9.31
N ILE A 8 -5.09 -1.69 -8.49
CA ILE A 8 -5.91 -2.00 -7.32
C ILE A 8 -7.30 -2.38 -7.83
N VAL A 9 -7.72 -3.61 -7.57
CA VAL A 9 -9.03 -4.14 -7.95
C VAL A 9 -10.04 -3.91 -6.84
N GLU A 10 -9.62 -4.16 -5.60
CA GLU A 10 -10.49 -4.15 -4.44
C GLU A 10 -9.66 -3.89 -3.18
N VAL A 11 -10.19 -3.06 -2.29
CA VAL A 11 -9.63 -2.82 -0.95
C VAL A 11 -10.56 -3.49 0.04
N HIS A 12 -10.03 -4.46 0.78
CA HIS A 12 -10.79 -5.22 1.77
C HIS A 12 -10.80 -4.52 3.11
N ASP A 13 -9.66 -3.96 3.49
CA ASP A 13 -9.47 -3.36 4.81
C ASP A 13 -8.31 -2.36 4.83
N VAL A 14 -8.41 -1.37 5.71
CA VAL A 14 -7.37 -0.35 5.95
C VAL A 14 -7.33 -0.06 7.44
N GLU A 15 -6.21 -0.41 8.08
CA GLU A 15 -6.03 -0.22 9.52
C GLU A 15 -4.79 0.63 9.81
N THR A 16 -4.82 1.39 10.92
CA THR A 16 -3.66 2.14 11.39
C THR A 16 -2.56 1.18 11.82
N TYR A 17 -1.36 1.35 11.26
CA TYR A 17 -0.22 0.49 11.54
C TYR A 17 0.75 1.14 12.52
N ASN A 18 1.01 0.47 13.65
CA ASN A 18 1.89 0.95 14.71
C ASN A 18 2.88 -0.14 15.11
N ALA A 19 4.08 -0.12 14.54
CA ALA A 19 5.17 -1.05 14.89
C ALA A 19 6.31 -0.30 15.60
N GLU A 20 7.33 -1.03 16.06
CA GLU A 20 8.47 -0.36 16.73
C GLU A 20 9.25 0.54 15.78
N TRP A 21 9.43 0.11 14.52
CA TRP A 21 10.12 0.90 13.50
C TRP A 21 9.37 2.18 13.15
N THR A 22 8.04 2.25 13.35
CA THR A 22 7.27 3.48 13.11
C THR A 22 7.59 4.58 14.14
N LYS A 23 8.38 4.27 15.18
CA LYS A 23 8.86 5.24 16.18
C LYS A 23 10.26 5.78 15.85
N GLU A 24 10.93 5.25 14.83
CA GLU A 24 12.25 5.73 14.41
C GLU A 24 12.17 7.13 13.80
N ASP A 25 13.27 7.89 13.85
CA ASP A 25 13.28 9.31 13.45
C ASP A 25 12.81 9.55 12.00
N TRP A 26 13.02 8.58 11.10
CA TRP A 26 12.59 8.67 9.70
C TRP A 26 11.10 8.34 9.49
N ALA A 27 10.44 7.75 10.48
CA ALA A 27 9.08 7.21 10.39
C ALA A 27 8.09 7.83 11.38
N LYS A 28 8.57 8.37 12.51
CA LYS A 28 7.75 8.83 13.65
C LYS A 28 6.81 10.00 13.35
N ASP A 29 7.17 10.83 12.36
CA ASP A 29 6.37 11.99 11.95
C ASP A 29 5.36 11.63 10.86
N LYS A 30 5.29 10.35 10.45
CA LYS A 30 4.41 9.83 9.40
C LYS A 30 3.32 8.96 10.00
N THR A 31 2.14 9.01 9.38
CA THR A 31 1.06 8.05 9.68
C THR A 31 1.18 6.86 8.75
N TRP A 32 1.17 5.66 9.32
CA TRP A 32 1.29 4.42 8.58
C TRP A 32 -0.02 3.65 8.62
N VAL A 33 -0.36 3.02 7.50
CA VAL A 33 -1.54 2.17 7.37
C VAL A 33 -1.15 0.83 6.78
N GLU A 34 -1.71 -0.25 7.31
CA GLU A 34 -1.68 -1.57 6.67
C GLU A 34 -2.95 -1.72 5.85
N VAL A 35 -2.77 -2.04 4.57
CA VAL A 35 -3.87 -2.18 3.63
C VAL A 35 -3.91 -3.62 3.13
N ASP A 36 -5.05 -4.26 3.29
CA ASP A 36 -5.39 -5.52 2.62
C ASP A 36 -6.12 -5.21 1.32
N HIS A 37 -5.46 -5.46 0.18
CA HIS A 37 -6.05 -5.22 -1.13
C HIS A 37 -5.73 -6.34 -2.12
N THR A 38 -6.60 -6.48 -3.11
CA THR A 38 -6.36 -7.30 -4.30
C THR A 38 -5.83 -6.42 -5.42
N THR A 39 -4.70 -6.80 -6.01
CA THR A 39 -4.19 -6.19 -7.24
C THR A 39 -4.31 -7.12 -8.44
N ASN A 40 -4.36 -6.54 -9.63
CA ASN A 40 -4.24 -7.25 -10.90
C ASN A 40 -3.00 -6.75 -11.64
N CYS A 41 -2.03 -7.63 -11.82
CA CYS A 41 -0.82 -7.39 -12.59
C CYS A 41 -0.88 -8.26 -13.85
N TYR A 42 -1.20 -7.66 -15.00
CA TYR A 42 -1.28 -8.34 -16.30
C TYR A 42 -2.14 -9.63 -16.33
N GLY A 43 -3.27 -9.63 -15.62
CA GLY A 43 -4.18 -10.77 -15.52
C GLY A 43 -3.95 -11.65 -14.29
N SER A 44 -2.83 -11.49 -13.59
CA SER A 44 -2.57 -12.17 -12.31
C SER A 44 -3.17 -11.37 -11.16
N LYS A 45 -4.21 -11.92 -10.53
CA LYS A 45 -4.84 -11.33 -9.35
C LYS A 45 -4.21 -11.89 -8.09
N THR A 46 -3.72 -11.00 -7.22
CA THR A 46 -3.11 -11.37 -5.95
C THR A 46 -3.70 -10.51 -4.84
N ARG A 47 -4.09 -11.15 -3.72
CA ARG A 47 -4.47 -10.45 -2.49
C ARG A 47 -3.25 -10.40 -1.58
N SER A 48 -2.96 -9.22 -1.05
CA SER A 48 -1.81 -9.02 -0.16
C SER A 48 -2.07 -7.92 0.85
N LYS A 49 -1.38 -8.02 1.98
CA LYS A 49 -1.27 -6.95 2.96
C LYS A 49 0.02 -6.17 2.74
N ARG A 50 -0.07 -4.84 2.71
CA ARG A 50 1.10 -3.97 2.56
C ARG A 50 0.97 -2.72 3.40
N VAL A 51 2.09 -2.30 3.99
CA VAL A 51 2.18 -1.07 4.78
C VAL A 51 2.55 0.10 3.87
N TYR A 52 1.83 1.20 4.02
CA TYR A 52 2.04 2.45 3.30
C TYR A 52 2.10 3.62 4.27
N GLU A 53 2.80 4.68 3.88
CA GLU A 53 2.50 6.00 4.44
C GLU A 53 1.09 6.41 3.98
N LEU A 54 0.29 7.00 4.88
CA LEU A 54 -1.10 7.38 4.59
C LEU A 54 -1.21 8.27 3.35
N ASN A 55 -0.35 9.28 3.22
CA ASN A 55 -0.35 10.19 2.08
C ASN A 55 -0.07 9.46 0.75
N ASP A 56 0.89 8.53 0.76
CA ASP A 56 1.24 7.73 -0.41
C ASP A 56 0.12 6.77 -0.79
N TRP A 57 -0.57 6.20 0.21
CA TRP A 57 -1.73 5.35 -0.01
C TRP A 57 -2.89 6.12 -0.65
N GLU A 58 -3.22 7.30 -0.14
CA GLU A 58 -4.27 8.14 -0.73
C GLU A 58 -3.94 8.54 -2.18
N ALA A 59 -2.68 8.86 -2.47
CA ALA A 59 -2.23 9.12 -3.84
C ALA A 59 -2.35 7.89 -4.73
N THR A 60 -1.96 6.72 -4.21
CA THR A 60 -2.06 5.43 -4.92
C THR A 60 -3.51 5.08 -5.23
N LEU A 61 -4.42 5.27 -4.28
CA LEU A 61 -5.85 5.05 -4.49
C LEU A 61 -6.42 5.95 -5.57
N LYS A 62 -6.04 7.23 -5.57
CA LYS A 62 -6.48 8.20 -6.58
C LYS A 62 -5.97 7.83 -7.98
N GLN A 63 -4.76 7.29 -8.06
CA GLN A 63 -4.16 6.80 -9.30
C GLN A 63 -4.75 5.45 -9.74
N GLY A 64 -5.17 4.62 -8.78
CA GLY A 64 -5.75 3.29 -9.00
C GLY A 64 -4.72 2.17 -9.21
N TYR A 65 -3.42 2.46 -9.10
CA TYR A 65 -2.35 1.47 -9.24
C TYR A 65 -1.05 1.93 -8.56
N TYR A 66 -0.19 0.98 -8.21
CA TYR A 66 1.19 1.25 -7.77
C TYR A 66 2.22 0.51 -8.64
N TRP A 67 3.45 1.00 -8.61
CA TRP A 67 4.60 0.34 -9.23
C TRP A 67 5.29 -0.59 -8.24
N ALA A 68 5.58 -1.83 -8.64
CA ALA A 68 6.40 -2.76 -7.87
C ALA A 68 7.28 -3.64 -8.77
#